data_AF-A0A560CXJ5-F1
#
_entry.id   AF-A0A560CXJ5-F1
#
_cell.length_a   1.000
_cell.length_b   1.000
_cell.length_c   1.000
_cell.angle_alpha   90.00
_cell.angle_beta   90.00
_cell.angle_gamma   90.00
#
_symmetry.space_group_name_H-M   'P 1'
#
loop_
_entity.id
_entity.type
_entity.pdbx_description
1 polymer ?
#
loop_
_entity_poly.entity_id
_entity_poly.type
_entity_poly.pdbx_seq_one_letter_code
_entity_poly.pdbx_strand_id
1 'polypeptide(L)'
;MCLSGGSPPKDNSAEIARQQAQDRENKVNQGKASIDSAFSVFDPAYYDKYKQTYLDNYNPEVDRQFGVAKQQTQYNLARAGTTDATIGQKQFGDLVRNYGQQKQNIASQAIDATNKLRTDVENQKTALYGQNSASADPSLASISALSNANSLSQPAQLSPLGSVFAGLTNGIAYGVAGANNKLPAGYANAFAPGATLPGGNGSGRVVG
;
A
#
# COMPACT_ATOMS: atom_id res chain seq x y z
N MET A 1 46.55 -62.69 47.22
CA MET A 1 45.80 -62.87 45.96
C MET A 1 44.92 -61.64 45.76
N CYS A 2 45.00 -61.01 44.58
CA CYS A 2 44.08 -60.01 43.98
C CYS A 2 43.61 -58.79 44.78
N LEU A 3 43.47 -57.58 44.24
CA LEU A 3 44.10 -56.79 43.17
C LEU A 3 43.32 -55.45 43.16
N SER A 4 44.06 -54.35 43.00
CA SER A 4 43.62 -53.11 42.34
C SER A 4 42.51 -52.26 42.98
N GLY A 5 42.92 -51.31 43.83
CA GLY A 5 42.19 -50.07 44.08
C GLY A 5 42.40 -49.10 42.91
N GLY A 6 41.52 -49.12 41.92
CA GLY A 6 41.46 -48.11 40.86
C GLY A 6 40.60 -46.93 41.32
N SER A 7 41.18 -45.73 41.34
CA SER A 7 40.41 -44.50 41.57
C SER A 7 39.32 -44.33 40.50
N PRO A 8 38.09 -43.88 40.85
CA PRO A 8 37.02 -43.70 39.88
C PRO A 8 37.42 -42.69 38.78
N PRO A 9 37.05 -42.92 37.51
CA PRO A 9 37.43 -42.05 36.41
C PRO A 9 36.91 -40.62 36.61
N LYS A 10 37.75 -39.61 36.34
CA LYS A 10 37.32 -38.20 36.31
C LYS A 10 36.27 -38.01 35.22
N ASP A 11 35.07 -37.64 35.64
CA ASP A 11 33.92 -37.44 34.76
C ASP A 11 34.07 -36.12 33.98
N ASN A 12 34.67 -36.19 32.79
CA ASN A 12 34.88 -35.06 31.89
C ASN A 12 33.60 -34.63 31.13
N SER A 13 32.45 -35.24 31.44
CA SER A 13 31.16 -34.96 30.81
C SER A 13 30.73 -33.49 30.97
N ALA A 14 31.00 -32.88 32.11
CA ALA A 14 30.67 -31.47 32.36
C ALA A 14 31.51 -30.47 31.55
N GLU A 15 32.72 -30.84 31.12
CA GLU A 15 33.57 -30.03 30.25
C GLU A 15 33.19 -30.18 28.78
N ILE A 16 32.92 -31.43 28.36
CA ILE A 16 32.41 -31.75 27.02
C ILE A 16 31.06 -31.06 26.78
N ALA A 17 30.15 -31.07 27.77
CA ALA A 17 28.86 -30.39 27.67
C ALA A 17 29.01 -28.86 27.52
N ARG A 18 29.99 -28.25 28.19
CA ARG A 18 30.29 -26.81 28.05
C ARG A 18 30.84 -26.47 26.67
N GLN A 19 31.76 -27.28 26.14
CA GLN A 19 32.31 -27.09 24.80
C GLN A 19 31.24 -27.24 23.72
N GLN A 20 30.38 -28.26 23.82
CA GLN A 20 29.26 -28.45 22.88
C GLN A 20 28.25 -27.30 22.93
N ALA A 21 27.99 -26.75 24.12
CA ALA A 21 27.12 -25.58 24.28
C ALA A 21 27.73 -24.33 23.60
N GLN A 22 29.03 -24.09 23.78
CA GLN A 22 29.74 -22.97 23.12
C GLN A 22 29.78 -23.12 21.60
N ASP A 23 30.06 -24.32 21.09
CA ASP A 23 30.07 -24.58 19.65
C ASP A 23 28.69 -24.36 19.02
N ARG A 24 27.64 -24.77 19.73
CA ARG A 24 26.26 -24.52 19.31
C ARG A 24 25.96 -23.03 19.28
N GLU A 25 26.36 -22.30 20.31
CA GLU A 25 26.18 -20.84 20.37
C GLU A 25 26.91 -20.13 19.22
N ASN A 26 28.16 -20.52 18.95
CA ASN A 26 28.94 -20.01 17.83
C ASN A 26 28.23 -20.25 16.48
N LYS A 27 27.70 -21.44 16.27
CA LYS A 27 26.93 -21.76 15.05
C LYS A 27 25.65 -20.93 14.95
N VAL A 28 24.91 -20.77 16.04
CA VAL A 28 23.72 -19.92 16.07
C VAL A 28 24.09 -18.47 15.71
N ASN A 29 25.19 -17.94 16.27
CA ASN A 29 25.65 -16.59 15.98
C ASN A 29 26.11 -16.42 14.52
N GLN A 30 26.82 -17.40 13.97
CA GLN A 30 27.18 -17.42 12.55
C GLN A 30 25.93 -17.44 11.65
N GLY A 31 24.95 -18.28 11.96
CA GLY A 31 23.70 -18.32 11.20
C GLY A 31 22.92 -17.01 11.27
N LYS A 32 22.90 -16.33 12.44
CA LYS A 32 22.32 -14.98 12.57
C LYS A 32 23.02 -13.97 11.68
N ALA A 33 24.36 -13.94 11.68
CA ALA A 33 25.14 -13.05 10.83
C ALA A 33 24.88 -13.30 9.34
N SER A 34 24.75 -14.57 8.92
CA SER A 34 24.38 -14.93 7.54
C SER A 34 22.97 -14.46 7.17
N ILE A 35 22.00 -14.58 8.09
CA ILE A 35 20.64 -14.05 7.90
C ILE A 35 20.71 -12.52 7.74
N ASP A 36 21.43 -11.82 8.62
CA ASP A 36 21.58 -10.36 8.56
C ASP A 36 22.21 -9.90 7.25
N SER A 37 23.26 -10.60 6.81
CA SER A 37 23.92 -10.31 5.54
C SER A 37 23.01 -10.55 4.34
N ALA A 38 22.13 -11.55 4.37
CA ALA A 38 21.20 -11.80 3.25
C ALA A 38 20.13 -10.71 3.16
N PHE A 39 19.68 -10.18 4.29
CA PHE A 39 18.66 -9.13 4.36
C PHE A 39 19.23 -7.71 4.32
N SER A 40 20.56 -7.54 4.24
CA SER A 40 21.19 -6.21 4.22
C SER A 40 20.80 -5.36 3.00
N VAL A 41 20.28 -5.99 1.95
CA VAL A 41 19.72 -5.31 0.77
C VAL A 41 18.50 -4.45 1.11
N PHE A 42 17.77 -4.78 2.19
CA PHE A 42 16.62 -4.03 2.68
C PHE A 42 17.05 -2.88 3.58
N ASP A 43 17.89 -2.00 3.04
CA ASP A 43 18.35 -0.80 3.71
C ASP A 43 17.32 0.36 3.55
N PRO A 44 17.52 1.50 4.25
CA PRO A 44 16.64 2.65 4.09
C PRO A 44 16.50 3.12 2.64
N ALA A 45 17.57 3.05 1.84
CA ALA A 45 17.56 3.49 0.44
C ALA A 45 16.71 2.57 -0.45
N TYR A 46 16.70 1.26 -0.20
CA TYR A 46 15.81 0.30 -0.86
C TYR A 46 14.35 0.67 -0.61
N TYR A 47 13.97 0.93 0.64
CA TYR A 47 12.61 1.31 0.99
C TYR A 47 12.19 2.65 0.39
N ASP A 48 13.10 3.63 0.35
CA ASP A 48 12.83 4.91 -0.32
C ASP A 48 12.68 4.75 -1.83
N LYS A 49 13.50 3.90 -2.47
CA LYS A 49 13.35 3.56 -3.89
C LYS A 49 12.04 2.83 -4.17
N TYR A 50 11.62 1.91 -3.29
CA TYR A 50 10.34 1.21 -3.40
C TYR A 50 9.17 2.20 -3.34
N LYS A 51 9.18 3.10 -2.34
CA LYS A 51 8.21 4.19 -2.20
C LYS A 51 8.18 5.08 -3.45
N GLN A 52 9.34 5.48 -3.95
CA GLN A 52 9.44 6.32 -5.15
C GLN A 52 8.90 5.60 -6.40
N THR A 53 9.22 4.32 -6.57
CA THR A 53 8.70 3.50 -7.68
C THR A 53 7.17 3.43 -7.64
N TYR A 54 6.58 3.30 -6.45
CA TYR A 54 5.13 3.36 -6.26
C TYR A 54 4.58 4.71 -6.74
N LEU A 55 5.15 5.82 -6.27
CA LEU A 55 4.74 7.17 -6.67
C LEU A 55 4.88 7.40 -8.19
N ASP A 56 6.00 7.00 -8.78
CA ASP A 56 6.30 7.16 -10.20
C ASP A 56 5.38 6.32 -11.09
N ASN A 57 4.87 5.19 -10.58
CA ASN A 57 3.92 4.37 -11.30
C ASN A 57 2.50 5.00 -11.33
N TYR A 58 2.06 5.61 -10.22
CA TYR A 58 0.69 6.08 -10.06
C TYR A 58 0.48 7.57 -10.36
N ASN A 59 1.46 8.43 -10.05
CA ASN A 59 1.34 9.87 -10.25
C ASN A 59 1.11 10.27 -11.72
N PRO A 60 1.82 9.69 -12.73
CA PRO A 60 1.60 10.04 -14.13
C PRO A 60 0.18 9.76 -14.58
N GLU A 61 -0.43 8.68 -14.09
CA GLU A 61 -1.81 8.34 -14.44
C GLU A 61 -2.81 9.32 -13.80
N VAL A 62 -2.60 9.72 -12.55
CA VAL A 62 -3.41 10.79 -11.93
C VAL A 62 -3.25 12.12 -12.66
N ASP A 63 -2.03 12.46 -13.07
CA ASP A 63 -1.74 13.68 -13.84
C ASP A 63 -2.45 13.66 -15.19
N ARG A 64 -2.42 12.51 -15.89
CA ARG A 64 -3.12 12.30 -17.16
C ARG A 64 -4.62 12.42 -16.99
N GLN A 65 -5.22 11.75 -16.00
CA GLN A 65 -6.66 11.80 -15.78
C GLN A 65 -7.12 13.21 -15.34
N PHE A 66 -6.33 13.92 -14.55
CA PHE A 66 -6.60 15.32 -14.22
C PHE A 66 -6.56 16.23 -15.46
N GLY A 67 -5.58 16.04 -16.35
CA GLY A 67 -5.50 16.76 -17.62
C GLY A 67 -6.75 16.56 -18.49
N VAL A 68 -7.22 15.31 -18.62
CA VAL A 68 -8.46 14.98 -19.35
C VAL A 68 -9.68 15.61 -18.67
N ALA A 69 -9.80 15.50 -17.34
CA ALA A 69 -10.92 16.08 -16.60
C ALA A 69 -10.95 17.62 -16.69
N LYS A 70 -9.77 18.25 -16.69
CA LYS A 70 -9.62 19.70 -16.87
C LYS A 70 -10.11 20.14 -18.25
N GLN A 71 -9.68 19.46 -19.30
CA GLN A 71 -10.13 19.73 -20.67
C GLN A 71 -11.65 19.54 -20.79
N GLN A 72 -12.20 18.45 -20.27
CA GLN A 72 -13.64 18.19 -20.31
C GLN A 72 -14.44 19.27 -19.57
N THR A 73 -13.96 19.70 -18.41
CA THR A 73 -14.58 20.78 -17.63
C THR A 73 -14.58 22.10 -18.42
N GLN A 74 -13.45 22.45 -19.05
CA GLN A 74 -13.35 23.62 -19.91
C GLN A 74 -14.31 23.55 -21.11
N TYR A 75 -14.37 22.42 -21.81
CA TYR A 75 -15.30 22.23 -22.93
C TYR A 75 -16.76 22.34 -22.51
N ASN A 76 -17.12 21.78 -21.35
CA ASN A 76 -18.49 21.85 -20.84
C ASN A 76 -18.88 23.30 -20.48
N LEU A 77 -17.98 24.04 -19.81
CA LEU A 77 -18.19 25.44 -19.46
C LEU A 77 -18.29 26.35 -20.69
N ALA A 78 -17.42 26.14 -21.69
CA ALA A 78 -17.45 26.87 -22.95
C ALA A 78 -18.74 26.61 -23.74
N ARG A 79 -19.16 25.35 -23.84
CA ARG A 79 -20.43 24.97 -24.50
C ARG A 79 -21.65 25.60 -23.80
N ALA A 80 -21.55 25.82 -22.50
CA ALA A 80 -22.62 26.38 -21.70
C ALA A 80 -22.65 27.92 -21.67
N GLY A 81 -21.69 28.60 -22.31
CA GLY A 81 -21.60 30.06 -22.24
C GLY A 81 -21.45 30.60 -20.81
N THR A 82 -21.02 29.76 -19.86
CA THR A 82 -20.93 30.07 -18.42
C THR A 82 -19.47 30.22 -17.98
N THR A 83 -18.58 30.59 -18.90
CA THR A 83 -17.18 30.91 -18.62
C THR A 83 -17.00 32.08 -17.64
N ASP A 84 -18.00 32.96 -17.52
CA ASP A 84 -17.95 34.18 -16.68
C ASP A 84 -18.44 34.00 -15.23
N ALA A 85 -19.03 32.85 -14.88
CA ALA A 85 -19.71 32.70 -13.59
C ALA A 85 -18.85 31.95 -12.56
N THR A 86 -18.89 32.40 -11.30
CA THR A 86 -18.36 31.77 -10.08
C THR A 86 -18.50 30.24 -10.02
N ILE A 87 -19.49 29.68 -10.74
CA ILE A 87 -19.71 28.24 -10.94
C ILE A 87 -18.52 27.55 -11.63
N GLY A 88 -17.96 28.12 -12.71
CA GLY A 88 -16.80 27.55 -13.41
C GLY A 88 -15.54 27.57 -12.54
N GLN A 89 -15.32 28.66 -11.79
CA GLN A 89 -14.22 28.76 -10.82
C GLN A 89 -14.36 27.73 -9.69
N LYS A 90 -15.58 27.52 -9.17
CA LYS A 90 -15.85 26.49 -8.16
C LYS A 90 -15.56 25.09 -8.67
N GLN A 91 -16.04 24.74 -9.88
CA GLN A 91 -15.81 23.42 -10.47
C GLN A 91 -14.33 23.15 -10.71
N PHE A 92 -13.58 24.15 -11.17
CA PHE A 92 -12.14 24.04 -11.34
C PHE A 92 -11.42 23.88 -9.99
N GLY A 93 -11.83 24.65 -8.98
CA GLY A 93 -11.32 24.53 -7.61
C GLY A 93 -11.58 23.15 -7.00
N ASP A 94 -12.78 22.59 -7.21
CA ASP A 94 -13.13 21.25 -6.76
C ASP A 94 -12.30 20.18 -7.49
N LEU A 95 -12.02 20.36 -8.79
CA LEU A 95 -11.15 19.46 -9.56
C LEU A 95 -9.69 19.50 -9.05
N VAL A 96 -9.13 20.69 -8.80
CA VAL A 96 -7.78 20.85 -8.23
C VAL A 96 -7.70 20.26 -6.82
N ARG A 97 -8.73 20.45 -5.99
CA ARG A 97 -8.79 19.86 -4.65
C ARG A 97 -8.80 18.34 -4.72
N ASN A 98 -9.64 17.75 -5.59
CA ASN A 98 -9.68 16.30 -5.79
C ASN A 98 -8.33 15.77 -6.28
N TYR A 99 -7.66 16.48 -7.19
CA TYR A 99 -6.34 16.10 -7.65
C TYR A 99 -5.30 16.07 -6.52
N GLY A 100 -5.26 17.11 -5.68
CA GLY A 100 -4.40 17.12 -4.49
C GLY A 100 -4.71 15.97 -3.53
N GLN A 101 -5.99 15.69 -3.28
CA GLN A 101 -6.42 14.56 -2.45
C GLN A 101 -5.98 13.21 -3.04
N GLN A 102 -6.10 13.01 -4.35
CA GLN A 102 -5.66 11.75 -4.99
C GLN A 102 -4.15 11.56 -4.90
N LYS A 103 -3.36 12.62 -5.13
CA LYS A 103 -1.90 12.55 -4.92
C LYS A 103 -1.52 12.25 -3.47
N GLN A 104 -2.23 12.86 -2.51
CA GLN A 104 -2.02 12.56 -1.10
C GLN A 104 -2.39 11.12 -0.75
N ASN A 105 -3.50 10.60 -1.27
CA ASN A 105 -3.93 9.22 -1.05
C ASN A 105 -2.88 8.23 -1.60
N ILE A 106 -2.36 8.46 -2.79
CA ILE A 106 -1.28 7.65 -3.38
C ILE A 106 -0.02 7.71 -2.52
N ALA A 107 0.35 8.89 -2.01
CA ALA A 107 1.50 9.02 -1.12
C ALA A 107 1.31 8.25 0.19
N SER A 108 0.13 8.30 0.80
CA SER A 108 -0.21 7.50 1.98
C SER A 108 -0.14 5.99 1.68
N GLN A 109 -0.72 5.56 0.56
CA GLN A 109 -0.65 4.15 0.13
C GLN A 109 0.79 3.68 -0.12
N ALA A 110 1.64 4.54 -0.68
CA ALA A 110 3.06 4.24 -0.87
C ALA A 110 3.78 4.04 0.48
N ILE A 111 3.46 4.87 1.48
CA ILE A 111 3.99 4.74 2.85
C ILE A 111 3.51 3.44 3.48
N ASP A 112 2.21 3.14 3.39
CA ASP A 112 1.62 1.91 3.94
C ASP A 112 2.21 0.65 3.30
N ALA A 113 2.37 0.64 1.97
CA ALA A 113 3.00 -0.46 1.24
C ALA A 113 4.47 -0.64 1.67
N THR A 114 5.20 0.45 1.86
CA THR A 114 6.60 0.41 2.35
C THR A 114 6.69 -0.13 3.77
N ASN A 115 5.80 0.31 4.67
CA ASN A 115 5.74 -0.17 6.05
C ASN A 115 5.33 -1.64 6.14
N LYS A 116 4.42 -2.07 5.26
CA LYS A 116 4.07 -3.48 5.11
C LYS A 116 5.28 -4.31 4.69
N LEU A 117 6.04 -3.86 3.68
CA LEU A 117 7.25 -4.55 3.25
C LEU A 117 8.30 -4.65 4.36
N ARG A 118 8.51 -3.57 5.14
CA ARG A 118 9.36 -3.60 6.34
C ARG A 118 8.91 -4.65 7.34
N THR A 119 7.61 -4.69 7.62
CA THR A 119 7.02 -5.66 8.55
C THR A 119 7.20 -7.09 8.04
N ASP A 120 6.98 -7.33 6.75
CA ASP A 120 7.14 -8.65 6.12
C ASP A 120 8.61 -9.11 6.16
N VAL A 121 9.58 -8.21 5.91
CA VAL A 121 11.02 -8.47 6.06
C VAL A 121 11.38 -8.86 7.49
N GLU A 122 10.95 -8.08 8.48
CA GLU A 122 11.28 -8.35 9.89
C GLU A 122 10.61 -9.62 10.43
N ASN A 123 9.40 -9.93 9.98
CA ASN A 123 8.74 -11.19 10.29
C ASN A 123 9.51 -12.40 9.74
N GLN A 124 10.01 -12.31 8.50
CA GLN A 124 10.82 -13.39 7.91
C GLN A 124 12.17 -13.55 8.62
N LYS A 125 12.86 -12.46 8.94
CA LYS A 125 14.10 -12.51 9.74
C LYS A 125 13.86 -13.17 11.10
N THR A 126 12.80 -12.78 11.80
CA THR A 126 12.44 -13.34 13.11
C THR A 126 12.16 -14.84 13.02
N ALA A 127 11.41 -15.27 12.00
CA ALA A 127 11.16 -16.70 11.77
C ALA A 127 12.45 -17.48 11.52
N LEU A 128 13.36 -16.93 10.69
CA LEU A 128 14.66 -17.55 10.38
C LEU A 128 15.59 -17.59 11.60
N TYR A 129 15.59 -16.57 12.46
CA TYR A 129 16.34 -16.63 13.72
C TYR A 129 15.81 -17.71 14.64
N GLY A 130 14.49 -17.90 14.71
CA GLY A 130 13.87 -19.00 15.46
C GLY A 130 14.31 -20.36 14.94
N GLN A 131 14.27 -20.55 13.61
CA GLN A 131 14.73 -21.79 12.97
C GLN A 131 16.23 -22.04 13.20
N ASN A 132 17.08 -21.04 12.99
CA ASN A 132 18.52 -21.13 13.20
C ASN A 132 18.87 -21.41 14.68
N SER A 133 18.14 -20.82 15.62
CA SER A 133 18.33 -21.09 17.04
C SER A 133 17.92 -22.51 17.44
N ALA A 134 16.99 -23.13 16.71
CA ALA A 134 16.58 -24.52 16.92
C ALA A 134 17.56 -25.51 16.27
N SER A 135 17.93 -25.29 15.00
CA SER A 135 18.78 -26.19 14.22
C SER A 135 20.27 -26.05 14.51
N ALA A 136 20.73 -24.85 14.93
CA ALA A 136 22.14 -24.49 15.07
C ALA A 136 22.99 -24.84 13.82
N ASP A 137 22.40 -24.66 12.64
CA ASP A 137 23.03 -24.89 11.34
C ASP A 137 23.15 -23.56 10.55
N PRO A 138 24.35 -22.96 10.47
CA PRO A 138 24.57 -21.72 9.74
C PRO A 138 24.34 -21.84 8.23
N SER A 139 24.59 -23.02 7.65
CA SER A 139 24.52 -23.22 6.20
C SER A 139 23.07 -23.22 5.71
N LEU A 140 22.21 -23.93 6.43
CA LEU A 140 20.77 -23.95 6.18
C LEU A 140 20.16 -22.56 6.38
N ALA A 141 20.54 -21.87 7.46
CA ALA A 141 20.09 -20.51 7.74
C ALA A 141 20.43 -19.55 6.58
N SER A 142 21.65 -19.62 6.04
CA SER A 142 22.09 -18.80 4.90
C SER A 142 21.29 -19.06 3.63
N ILE A 143 21.05 -20.33 3.28
CA ILE A 143 20.31 -20.71 2.06
C ILE A 143 18.86 -20.23 2.16
N SER A 144 18.21 -20.51 3.29
CA SER A 144 16.84 -20.07 3.54
C SER A 144 16.73 -18.54 3.55
N ALA A 145 17.68 -17.84 4.16
CA ALA A 145 17.68 -16.37 4.19
C ALA A 145 17.84 -15.78 2.80
N LEU A 146 18.77 -16.28 1.98
CA LEU A 146 18.97 -15.80 0.61
C LEU A 146 17.72 -16.03 -0.26
N SER A 147 17.09 -17.19 -0.14
CA SER A 147 15.85 -17.49 -0.87
C SER A 147 14.71 -16.54 -0.49
N ASN A 148 14.55 -16.27 0.81
CA ASN A 148 13.52 -15.38 1.34
C ASN A 148 13.76 -13.92 0.95
N ALA A 149 15.00 -13.44 1.12
CA ALA A 149 15.42 -12.10 0.71
C ALA A 149 15.22 -11.88 -0.80
N ASN A 150 15.61 -12.85 -1.64
CA ASN A 150 15.36 -12.78 -3.08
C ASN A 150 13.88 -12.69 -3.41
N SER A 151 13.02 -13.49 -2.77
CA SER A 151 11.57 -13.44 -2.99
C SER A 151 10.96 -12.09 -2.61
N LEU A 152 11.39 -11.50 -1.50
CA LEU A 152 10.87 -10.21 -1.03
C LEU A 152 11.43 -9.02 -1.82
N SER A 153 12.62 -9.17 -2.41
CA SER A 153 13.24 -8.12 -3.21
C SER A 153 12.58 -7.91 -4.58
N GLN A 154 11.75 -8.86 -5.03
CA GLN A 154 11.07 -8.77 -6.32
C GLN A 154 10.02 -7.65 -6.30
N PRO A 155 9.92 -6.84 -7.37
CA PRO A 155 8.91 -5.79 -7.45
C PRO A 155 7.51 -6.40 -7.30
N ALA A 156 6.75 -5.94 -6.29
CA ALA A 156 5.35 -6.30 -6.18
C ALA A 156 4.61 -5.87 -7.46
N GLN A 157 3.76 -6.74 -8.00
CA GLN A 157 2.93 -6.35 -9.14
C GLN A 157 1.95 -5.26 -8.70
N LEU A 158 2.20 -4.03 -9.13
CA LEU A 158 1.35 -2.88 -8.83
C LEU A 158 0.10 -2.93 -9.71
N SER A 159 -1.08 -3.04 -9.09
CA SER A 159 -2.36 -3.02 -9.81
C SER A 159 -2.63 -1.66 -10.46
N PRO A 160 -3.25 -1.58 -11.65
CA PRO A 160 -3.54 -0.31 -12.31
C PRO A 160 -4.50 0.57 -11.49
N LEU A 161 -4.29 1.90 -11.54
CA LEU A 161 -5.22 2.86 -10.96
C LEU A 161 -6.52 2.89 -11.79
N GLY A 162 -7.68 2.71 -11.15
CA GLY A 162 -8.97 2.93 -11.81
C GLY A 162 -9.21 4.41 -12.17
N SER A 163 -10.28 4.70 -12.92
CA SER A 163 -10.66 6.08 -13.29
C SER A 163 -11.16 6.88 -12.07
N VAL A 164 -10.27 7.61 -11.38
CA VAL A 164 -10.56 8.31 -10.12
C VAL A 164 -11.31 9.64 -10.31
N PHE A 165 -11.33 10.21 -11.52
CA PHE A 165 -12.02 11.49 -11.81
C PHE A 165 -13.35 11.35 -12.57
N ALA A 166 -13.72 10.15 -13.02
CA ALA A 166 -14.90 9.94 -13.88
C ALA A 166 -16.22 10.39 -13.21
N GLY A 167 -16.36 10.17 -11.90
CA GLY A 167 -17.53 10.59 -11.13
C GLY A 167 -17.69 12.12 -11.06
N LEU A 168 -16.58 12.85 -10.99
CA LEU A 168 -16.58 14.31 -10.93
C LEU A 168 -16.92 14.94 -12.29
N THR A 169 -16.35 14.42 -13.38
CA THR A 169 -16.66 14.89 -14.74
C THR A 169 -18.12 14.66 -15.12
N ASN A 170 -18.71 13.54 -14.67
CA ASN A 170 -20.13 13.27 -14.85
C ASN A 170 -20.99 14.26 -14.05
N GLY A 171 -20.65 14.53 -12.79
CA GLY A 171 -21.34 15.53 -11.96
C GLY A 171 -21.32 16.95 -12.55
N ILE A 172 -20.20 17.34 -13.18
CA ILE A 172 -20.08 18.62 -13.89
C ILE A 172 -20.98 18.67 -15.11
N ALA A 173 -21.02 17.61 -15.93
CA ALA A 173 -21.89 17.54 -17.09
C ALA A 173 -23.38 17.71 -16.71
N TYR A 174 -23.81 17.11 -15.60
CA TYR A 174 -25.18 17.24 -15.10
C TYR A 174 -25.49 18.64 -14.52
N GLY A 175 -24.56 19.24 -13.77
CA GLY A 175 -24.74 20.59 -13.21
C GLY A 175 -24.77 21.69 -14.27
N VAL A 176 -23.99 21.52 -15.35
CA VAL A 176 -23.96 22.45 -16.49
C VAL A 176 -25.19 22.26 -17.40
N ALA A 177 -25.64 21.01 -17.62
CA ALA A 177 -26.89 20.75 -18.32
C ALA A 177 -28.10 21.33 -17.57
N GLY A 178 -28.12 21.25 -16.23
CA GLY A 178 -29.16 21.86 -15.39
C GLY A 178 -29.12 23.39 -15.33
N ALA A 179 -27.98 24.02 -15.62
CA ALA A 179 -27.86 25.48 -15.70
C ALA A 179 -28.31 26.04 -17.07
N ASN A 180 -28.05 25.30 -18.16
CA ASN A 180 -28.48 25.68 -19.51
C ASN A 180 -29.95 25.38 -19.78
N ASN A 181 -30.47 24.31 -19.18
CA ASN A 181 -31.88 23.99 -19.23
C ASN A 181 -32.53 24.75 -18.07
N LYS A 182 -33.05 25.97 -18.30
CA LYS A 182 -33.70 26.82 -17.30
C LYS A 182 -34.65 25.98 -16.41
N LEU A 183 -34.16 25.48 -15.28
CA LEU A 183 -34.99 24.77 -14.33
C LEU A 183 -35.90 25.81 -13.68
N PRO A 184 -37.24 25.63 -13.69
CA PRO A 184 -38.16 26.55 -13.06
C PRO A 184 -37.78 26.76 -11.59
N ALA A 185 -37.88 27.99 -11.10
CA ALA A 185 -37.61 28.36 -9.71
C ALA A 185 -38.42 27.45 -8.76
N GLY A 186 -37.75 26.44 -8.19
CA GLY A 186 -38.39 25.40 -7.36
C GLY A 186 -37.58 24.11 -7.22
N TYR A 187 -36.68 23.80 -8.16
CA TYR A 187 -35.94 22.52 -8.17
C TYR A 187 -34.50 22.59 -7.62
N ALA A 188 -34.05 23.75 -7.13
CA ALA A 188 -32.69 23.91 -6.60
C ALA A 188 -32.37 23.02 -5.38
N ASN A 189 -33.39 22.48 -4.69
CA ASN A 189 -33.23 21.70 -3.47
C ASN A 189 -33.19 20.17 -3.68
N ALA A 190 -33.24 19.66 -4.92
CA ALA A 190 -33.25 18.22 -5.19
C ALA A 190 -31.86 17.55 -5.15
N PHE A 191 -30.76 18.31 -4.98
CA PHE A 191 -29.39 17.79 -5.02
C PHE A 191 -28.54 18.17 -3.80
N ALA A 192 -29.17 18.50 -2.66
CA ALA A 192 -28.48 18.58 -1.39
C ALA A 192 -28.17 17.15 -0.86
N PRO A 193 -26.94 16.87 -0.35
CA PRO A 193 -26.63 15.57 0.24
C PRO A 193 -27.58 15.31 1.43
N GLY A 194 -28.45 14.30 1.30
CA GLY A 194 -29.46 13.95 2.31
C GLY A 194 -30.92 14.21 1.92
N ALA A 195 -31.20 14.71 0.71
CA ALA A 195 -32.58 14.85 0.23
C ALA A 195 -33.18 13.49 -0.14
N THR A 196 -34.10 12.97 0.67
CA THR A 196 -34.96 11.84 0.31
C THR A 196 -35.94 12.27 -0.77
N LEU A 197 -35.88 11.64 -1.95
CA LEU A 197 -36.83 11.83 -3.03
C LEU A 197 -38.26 11.59 -2.52
N PRO A 198 -39.18 12.56 -2.61
CA PRO A 198 -40.59 12.30 -2.34
C PRO A 198 -41.11 11.32 -3.40
N GLY A 199 -41.59 10.17 -2.96
CA GLY A 199 -42.17 9.14 -3.82
C GLY A 199 -43.19 9.71 -4.80
N GLY A 200 -43.00 9.41 -6.08
CA GLY A 200 -43.91 9.81 -7.15
C GLY A 200 -45.29 9.18 -6.95
N ASN A 201 -46.26 10.02 -6.61
CA ASN A 201 -47.67 9.68 -6.62
C ASN A 201 -48.13 9.60 -8.09
N GLY A 202 -48.20 8.38 -8.64
CA GLY A 202 -48.67 8.13 -10.00
C GLY A 202 -50.18 8.41 -10.11
N SER A 203 -50.56 9.42 -10.87
CA SER A 203 -51.95 9.67 -11.27
C SER A 203 -52.36 8.71 -12.40
N GLY A 204 -53.06 7.63 -12.05
CA GLY A 204 -53.81 6.81 -13.01
C GLY A 204 -55.22 7.37 -13.20
N ARG A 205 -55.49 7.96 -14.37
CA ARG A 205 -56.84 8.29 -14.83
C ARG A 205 -57.57 6.98 -15.20
N VAL A 206 -58.75 6.74 -14.62
CA VAL A 206 -59.75 5.84 -15.19
C VAL A 206 -60.94 6.71 -15.60
N VAL A 207 -61.33 6.62 -16.87
CA VAL A 207 -62.52 7.24 -17.46
C VAL A 207 -63.41 6.09 -17.91
N GLY A 208 -64.65 6.01 -17.41
CA GLY A 208 -65.68 5.06 -17.85
C GLY A 208 -65.62 3.72 -17.15
#